data_AF-A0A524HJX6-F1
#
_entry.id   AF-A0A524HJX6-F1
#
_cell.length_a   1.000
_cell.length_b   1.000
_cell.length_c   1.000
_cell.angle_alpha   90.00
_cell.angle_beta   90.00
_cell.angle_gamma   90.00
#
_symmetry.space_group_name_H-M   'P 1'
#
loop_
_entity.id
_entity.type
_entity.pdbx_description
1 polymer ?
#
loop_
_entity_poly.entity_id
_entity_poly.type
_entity_poly.pdbx_seq_one_letter_code
_entity_poly.pdbx_strand_id
1 'polypeptide(L)'
;ADRQDAQKPVLFEHNGNKIAFLGCNAKGGGYATAAQGYPGAVACDFPTMVQQIKELREEGYLPIATFQHFEYYTYLAQQDQIRDARTLTNAGAVIVSGSQAHQPQAFEIREDAFIHHGLGNLFFDQIYEIPPHTASAYIDRHIFYNGRHISTELLTIKFEDFARARPMTRSEREWLLQTTFSASNW
;
A
#
# COMPACT_ATOMS: atom_id res chain seq x y z
N ALA A 1 -15.12 18.52 3.08
CA ALA A 1 -15.04 17.06 3.12
C ALA A 1 -15.50 16.58 4.50
N ASP A 2 -16.34 15.56 4.53
CA ASP A 2 -16.81 14.88 5.73
C ASP A 2 -16.49 13.38 5.64
N ARG A 3 -16.94 12.59 6.61
CA ARG A 3 -16.73 11.13 6.62
C ARG A 3 -17.23 10.41 5.37
N GLN A 4 -18.37 10.78 4.80
CA GLN A 4 -18.91 10.10 3.62
C GLN A 4 -18.05 10.43 2.39
N ASP A 5 -17.58 11.67 2.30
CA ASP A 5 -16.68 12.10 1.24
C ASP A 5 -15.36 11.33 1.25
N ALA A 6 -14.80 11.10 2.45
CA ALA A 6 -13.56 10.34 2.63
C ALA A 6 -13.70 8.83 2.33
N GLN A 7 -14.92 8.29 2.18
CA GLN A 7 -15.17 6.91 1.76
C GLN A 7 -15.33 6.76 0.24
N LYS A 8 -15.37 7.86 -0.51
CA LYS A 8 -15.55 7.80 -1.97
C LYS A 8 -14.23 7.43 -2.64
N PRO A 9 -14.25 6.52 -3.63
CA PRO A 9 -13.12 6.32 -4.51
C PRO A 9 -12.79 7.60 -5.27
N VAL A 10 -11.51 7.83 -5.52
CA VAL A 10 -11.06 8.90 -6.44
C VAL A 10 -10.79 8.26 -7.80
N LEU A 11 -11.46 8.79 -8.83
CA LEU A 11 -11.43 8.23 -10.18
C LEU A 11 -10.53 9.06 -11.09
N PHE A 12 -9.73 8.37 -11.89
CA PHE A 12 -8.83 8.97 -12.87
C PHE A 12 -8.98 8.26 -14.21
N GLU A 13 -9.12 9.04 -15.27
CA GLU A 13 -8.96 8.56 -16.65
C GLU A 13 -7.73 9.22 -17.26
N HIS A 14 -6.76 8.42 -17.67
CA HIS A 14 -5.50 8.94 -18.22
C HIS A 14 -4.92 8.01 -19.29
N ASN A 15 -4.64 8.57 -20.47
CA ASN A 15 -4.11 7.83 -21.64
C ASN A 15 -4.89 6.54 -21.93
N GLY A 16 -6.23 6.58 -21.82
CA GLY A 16 -7.11 5.43 -22.04
C GLY A 16 -7.17 4.42 -20.89
N ASN A 17 -6.43 4.62 -19.80
CA ASN A 17 -6.54 3.80 -18.59
C ASN A 17 -7.52 4.45 -17.60
N LYS A 18 -8.38 3.63 -17.01
CA LYS A 18 -9.26 4.01 -15.91
C LYS A 18 -8.68 3.47 -14.60
N ILE A 19 -8.30 4.35 -13.68
CA ILE A 19 -7.69 4.00 -12.39
C ILE A 19 -8.56 4.57 -11.28
N ALA A 20 -8.82 3.78 -10.25
CA ALA A 20 -9.58 4.22 -9.08
C ALA A 20 -8.76 4.00 -7.81
N PHE A 21 -8.65 5.01 -6.95
CA PHE A 21 -8.01 4.88 -5.65
C PHE A 21 -9.06 4.79 -4.56
N LEU A 22 -8.92 3.79 -3.68
CA LEU A 22 -9.69 3.66 -2.46
C LEU A 22 -8.74 3.66 -1.27
N GLY A 23 -9.14 4.28 -0.16
CA GLY A 23 -8.30 4.27 1.03
C GLY A 23 -9.07 4.28 2.34
N CYS A 24 -8.44 3.72 3.37
CA CYS A 24 -8.98 3.67 4.72
C CYS A 24 -7.87 3.43 5.77
N ASN A 25 -8.24 3.51 7.04
CA ASN A 25 -7.40 3.21 8.19
C ASN A 25 -7.91 1.93 8.87
N ALA A 26 -7.16 0.84 8.74
CA ALA A 26 -7.46 -0.48 9.29
C ALA A 26 -7.04 -0.60 10.76
N LYS A 27 -5.98 0.13 11.19
CA LYS A 27 -5.59 0.23 12.60
C LYS A 27 -6.74 0.76 13.47
N GLY A 28 -7.56 1.64 12.89
CA GLY A 28 -8.72 2.25 13.53
C GLY A 28 -8.35 3.27 14.60
N GLY A 29 -9.33 4.10 14.97
CA GLY A 29 -9.20 5.13 16.01
C GLY A 29 -8.09 6.17 15.79
N GLY A 30 -7.96 7.10 16.72
CA GLY A 30 -6.80 7.99 16.83
C GLY A 30 -6.87 9.32 16.07
N TYR A 31 -5.69 9.79 15.64
CA TYR A 31 -5.43 11.11 15.07
C TYR A 31 -6.04 11.28 13.67
N ALA A 32 -6.47 12.51 13.36
CA ALA A 32 -7.00 12.91 12.04
C ALA A 32 -8.14 12.00 11.53
N THR A 33 -9.03 11.55 12.41
CA THR A 33 -10.21 10.75 12.03
C THR A 33 -11.27 11.65 11.38
N ALA A 34 -11.84 11.22 10.26
CA ALA A 34 -12.94 11.94 9.61
C ALA A 34 -14.20 11.92 10.49
N ALA A 35 -14.85 13.09 10.59
CA ALA A 35 -16.12 13.24 11.28
C ALA A 35 -17.06 14.14 10.48
N GLN A 36 -18.27 14.38 10.99
CA GLN A 36 -19.19 15.31 10.36
C GLN A 36 -18.57 16.72 10.34
N GLY A 37 -18.40 17.28 9.13
CA GLY A 37 -17.77 18.60 8.95
C GLY A 37 -16.26 18.64 9.18
N TYR A 38 -15.60 17.49 9.38
CA TYR A 38 -14.15 17.43 9.63
C TYR A 38 -13.47 16.39 8.71
N PRO A 39 -12.49 16.78 7.88
CA PRO A 39 -11.78 15.86 7.00
C PRO A 39 -10.87 14.93 7.81
N GLY A 40 -10.59 13.75 7.28
CA GLY A 40 -9.66 12.83 7.92
C GLY A 40 -9.67 11.44 7.30
N ALA A 41 -8.94 10.52 7.93
CA ALA A 41 -8.98 9.11 7.59
C ALA A 41 -10.27 8.46 8.11
N VAL A 42 -10.84 7.56 7.31
CA VAL A 42 -12.00 6.76 7.69
C VAL A 42 -11.55 5.38 8.11
N ALA A 43 -12.19 4.82 9.13
CA ALA A 43 -11.98 3.41 9.47
C ALA A 43 -12.37 2.53 8.27
N CYS A 44 -11.63 1.45 8.06
CA CYS A 44 -11.95 0.51 6.98
C CYS A 44 -13.33 -0.13 7.19
N ASP A 45 -14.13 -0.12 6.14
CA ASP A 45 -15.38 -0.86 6.01
C ASP A 45 -15.22 -1.81 4.82
N PHE A 46 -14.66 -2.99 5.09
CA PHE A 46 -14.35 -3.98 4.06
C PHE A 46 -15.57 -4.39 3.22
N PRO A 47 -16.76 -4.66 3.79
CA PRO A 47 -17.97 -4.90 3.01
C PRO A 47 -18.25 -3.80 1.98
N THR A 48 -18.21 -2.53 2.40
CA THR A 48 -18.42 -1.39 1.50
C THR A 48 -17.32 -1.30 0.44
N MET A 49 -16.05 -1.42 0.82
CA MET A 49 -14.93 -1.38 -0.13
C MET A 49 -14.98 -2.51 -1.14
N VAL A 50 -15.36 -3.73 -0.72
CA VAL A 50 -15.53 -4.88 -1.62
C VAL A 50 -16.62 -4.59 -2.65
N GLN A 51 -17.74 -4.00 -2.23
CA GLN A 51 -18.82 -3.62 -3.14
C GLN A 51 -18.35 -2.55 -4.13
N GLN A 52 -17.71 -1.49 -3.66
CA GLN A 52 -17.17 -0.42 -4.50
C GLN A 52 -16.14 -0.95 -5.50
N ILE A 53 -15.23 -1.83 -5.09
CA ILE A 53 -14.23 -2.43 -5.98
C ILE A 53 -14.94 -3.19 -7.10
N LYS A 54 -15.96 -4.00 -6.80
CA LYS A 54 -16.70 -4.76 -7.81
C LYS A 54 -17.40 -3.85 -8.82
N GLU A 55 -18.10 -2.82 -8.33
CA GLU A 55 -18.77 -1.82 -9.19
C GLU A 55 -17.75 -1.11 -10.10
N LEU A 56 -16.60 -0.70 -9.56
CA LEU A 56 -15.51 -0.09 -10.33
C LEU A 56 -14.98 -1.03 -11.41
N ARG A 57 -14.88 -2.34 -11.15
CA ARG A 57 -14.48 -3.32 -12.16
C ARG A 57 -15.51 -3.44 -13.28
N GLU A 58 -16.80 -3.42 -12.96
CA GLU A 58 -17.88 -3.41 -13.95
C GLU A 58 -17.83 -2.16 -14.85
N GLU A 59 -17.43 -1.02 -14.29
CA GLU A 59 -17.23 0.24 -15.02
C GLU A 59 -15.91 0.33 -15.80
N GLY A 60 -15.07 -0.71 -15.70
CA GLY A 60 -13.79 -0.84 -16.41
C GLY A 60 -12.60 -0.17 -15.71
N TYR A 61 -12.74 0.23 -14.45
CA TYR A 61 -11.63 0.77 -13.65
C TYR A 61 -10.67 -0.33 -13.18
N LEU A 62 -9.44 0.11 -12.88
CA LEU A 62 -8.38 -0.64 -12.22
C LEU A 62 -8.25 -0.14 -10.77
N PRO A 63 -8.89 -0.80 -9.79
CA PRO A 63 -8.89 -0.33 -8.42
C PRO A 63 -7.55 -0.56 -7.75
N ILE A 64 -7.03 0.48 -7.11
CA ILE A 64 -5.84 0.51 -6.26
C ILE A 64 -6.34 0.81 -4.84
N ALA A 65 -6.18 -0.13 -3.93
CA ALA A 65 -6.55 0.08 -2.53
C ALA A 65 -5.31 0.34 -1.68
N THR A 66 -5.34 1.41 -0.90
CA THR A 66 -4.27 1.72 0.05
C THR A 66 -4.83 1.79 1.46
N PHE A 67 -4.26 1.09 2.42
CA PHE A 67 -4.74 1.19 3.80
C PHE A 67 -3.62 1.26 4.82
N GLN A 68 -3.89 2.06 5.85
CA GLN A 68 -3.04 2.18 7.02
C GLN A 68 -3.33 1.01 7.96
N HIS A 69 -2.42 0.05 8.06
CA HIS A 69 -2.58 -1.16 8.88
C HIS A 69 -1.79 -1.07 10.20
N PHE A 70 -1.82 -2.12 11.00
CA PHE A 70 -1.06 -2.20 12.25
C PHE A 70 0.46 -2.15 12.00
N GLU A 71 1.18 -1.58 12.98
CA GLU A 71 2.63 -1.48 12.96
C GLU A 71 3.25 -2.82 13.37
N TYR A 72 3.97 -3.44 12.44
CA TYR A 72 4.77 -4.64 12.73
C TYR A 72 6.19 -4.44 12.23
N TYR A 73 7.14 -4.37 13.17
CA TYR A 73 8.57 -4.26 12.92
C TYR A 73 9.16 -5.62 12.51
N THR A 74 8.72 -6.10 11.36
CA THR A 74 9.17 -7.36 10.75
C THR A 74 9.04 -7.28 9.23
N TYR A 75 9.84 -8.07 8.53
CA TYR A 75 9.71 -8.24 7.08
C TYR A 75 8.55 -9.19 6.70
N LEU A 76 8.04 -9.99 7.63
CA LEU A 76 6.92 -10.89 7.38
C LEU A 76 5.59 -10.14 7.46
N ALA A 77 4.75 -10.31 6.45
CA ALA A 77 3.36 -9.86 6.53
C ALA A 77 2.59 -10.68 7.57
N GLN A 78 1.81 -10.00 8.40
CA GLN A 78 1.00 -10.65 9.43
C GLN A 78 -0.31 -11.19 8.88
N GLN A 79 -0.93 -12.14 9.60
CA GLN A 79 -2.12 -12.86 9.13
C GLN A 79 -3.31 -11.93 8.86
N ASP A 80 -3.46 -10.87 9.64
CA ASP A 80 -4.48 -9.85 9.45
C ASP A 80 -4.20 -8.96 8.23
N GLN A 81 -2.97 -8.51 8.03
CA GLN A 81 -2.54 -7.80 6.82
C GLN A 81 -2.81 -8.62 5.55
N ILE A 82 -2.44 -9.91 5.58
CA ILE A 82 -2.69 -10.88 4.51
C ILE A 82 -4.18 -11.03 4.24
N ARG A 83 -4.98 -11.32 5.28
CA ARG A 83 -6.43 -11.49 5.16
C ARG A 83 -7.10 -10.25 4.55
N ASP A 84 -6.76 -9.08 5.05
CA ASP A 84 -7.41 -7.83 4.67
C ASP A 84 -7.03 -7.43 3.24
N ALA A 85 -5.75 -7.55 2.86
CA ALA A 85 -5.32 -7.30 1.49
C ALA A 85 -5.90 -8.30 0.48
N ARG A 86 -5.97 -9.58 0.86
CA ARG A 86 -6.58 -10.62 0.03
C ARG A 86 -8.08 -10.41 -0.14
N THR A 87 -8.78 -9.89 0.87
CA THR A 87 -10.20 -9.50 0.74
C THR A 87 -10.41 -8.51 -0.40
N LEU A 88 -9.59 -7.46 -0.49
CA LEU A 88 -9.71 -6.42 -1.51
C LEU A 88 -9.25 -6.89 -2.90
N THR A 89 -8.14 -7.62 -2.98
CA THR A 89 -7.70 -8.19 -4.27
C THR A 89 -8.67 -9.24 -4.80
N ASN A 90 -9.26 -10.09 -3.95
CA ASN A 90 -10.29 -11.05 -4.36
C ASN A 90 -11.59 -10.36 -4.83
N ALA A 91 -11.83 -9.10 -4.44
CA ALA A 91 -12.93 -8.30 -4.99
C ALA A 91 -12.59 -7.68 -6.35
N GLY A 92 -11.31 -7.68 -6.75
CA GLY A 92 -10.84 -7.18 -8.04
C GLY A 92 -9.87 -6.00 -7.96
N ALA A 93 -9.38 -5.60 -6.78
CA ALA A 93 -8.30 -4.63 -6.70
C ALA A 93 -7.03 -5.19 -7.36
N VAL A 94 -6.45 -4.44 -8.30
CA VAL A 94 -5.24 -4.87 -9.02
C VAL A 94 -3.97 -4.51 -8.26
N ILE A 95 -4.05 -3.55 -7.34
CA ILE A 95 -2.96 -3.23 -6.42
C ILE A 95 -3.55 -3.06 -5.01
N VAL A 96 -2.88 -3.64 -4.02
CA VAL A 96 -3.11 -3.32 -2.62
C VAL A 96 -1.79 -2.90 -1.98
N SER A 97 -1.77 -1.73 -1.35
CA SER A 97 -0.57 -1.18 -0.70
C SER A 97 -0.86 -0.83 0.76
N GLY A 98 -0.16 -1.50 1.67
CA GLY A 98 -0.18 -1.18 3.09
C GLY A 98 0.77 -0.04 3.45
N SER A 99 0.32 0.84 4.33
CA SER A 99 1.13 1.91 4.93
C SER A 99 1.30 1.72 6.43
N GLN A 100 2.02 2.64 7.11
CA GLN A 100 2.32 2.61 8.55
C GLN A 100 3.31 1.53 9.04
N ALA A 101 3.76 0.60 8.21
CA ALA A 101 4.62 -0.50 8.65
C ALA A 101 5.97 -0.10 9.29
N HIS A 102 6.51 1.09 8.99
CA HIS A 102 7.85 1.61 9.36
C HIS A 102 9.05 0.78 8.86
N GLN A 103 8.88 -0.52 8.67
CA GLN A 103 9.79 -1.45 8.04
C GLN A 103 9.11 -2.04 6.79
N PRO A 104 9.85 -2.28 5.69
CA PRO A 104 9.30 -2.97 4.55
C PRO A 104 8.81 -4.36 4.91
N GLN A 105 7.66 -4.76 4.37
CA GLN A 105 7.05 -6.07 4.61
C GLN A 105 6.94 -6.85 3.31
N ALA A 106 6.64 -8.15 3.44
CA ALA A 106 6.46 -9.05 2.32
C ALA A 106 5.41 -8.53 1.32
N PHE A 107 5.52 -9.02 0.09
CA PHE A 107 4.58 -8.75 -0.98
C PHE A 107 4.05 -10.07 -1.57
N GLU A 108 2.95 -9.98 -2.31
CA GLU A 108 2.37 -11.11 -3.04
C GLU A 108 2.25 -10.72 -4.52
N ILE A 109 2.86 -11.53 -5.38
CA ILE A 109 2.72 -11.44 -6.82
C ILE A 109 1.64 -12.43 -7.23
N ARG A 110 0.51 -11.92 -7.74
CA ARG A 110 -0.63 -12.72 -8.21
C ARG A 110 -0.77 -12.57 -9.72
N GLU A 111 -1.60 -13.40 -10.34
CA GLU A 111 -1.83 -13.38 -11.79
C GLU A 111 -2.34 -12.02 -12.29
N ASP A 112 -3.24 -11.40 -11.52
CA ASP A 112 -3.96 -10.18 -11.89
C ASP A 112 -3.82 -9.04 -10.87
N ALA A 113 -2.98 -9.24 -9.84
CA ALA A 113 -2.80 -8.26 -8.79
C ALA A 113 -1.40 -8.28 -8.16
N PHE A 114 -1.03 -7.16 -7.55
CA PHE A 114 0.15 -7.03 -6.71
C PHE A 114 -0.22 -6.50 -5.32
N ILE A 115 0.26 -7.16 -4.28
CA ILE A 115 0.06 -6.74 -2.89
C ILE A 115 1.41 -6.43 -2.28
N HIS A 116 1.58 -5.27 -1.65
CA HIS A 116 2.73 -4.99 -0.78
C HIS A 116 2.21 -4.61 0.60
N HIS A 117 2.48 -5.44 1.61
CA HIS A 117 1.87 -5.31 2.92
C HIS A 117 2.37 -4.10 3.73
N GLY A 118 3.54 -3.56 3.37
CA GLY A 118 4.11 -2.39 4.01
C GLY A 118 5.33 -1.88 3.25
N LEU A 119 5.27 -0.64 2.77
CA LEU A 119 6.36 0.00 2.02
C LEU A 119 7.55 0.46 2.89
N GLY A 120 7.48 0.28 4.21
CA GLY A 120 8.38 0.93 5.16
C GLY A 120 8.09 2.42 5.31
N ASN A 121 9.14 3.22 5.50
CA ASN A 121 9.03 4.66 5.78
C ASN A 121 8.96 5.57 4.55
N LEU A 122 8.33 5.13 3.46
CA LEU A 122 8.30 5.88 2.18
C LEU A 122 8.01 7.39 2.35
N PHE A 123 7.15 7.78 3.30
CA PHE A 123 6.84 9.19 3.63
C PHE A 123 6.95 9.51 5.13
N PHE A 124 7.90 8.91 5.84
CA PHE A 124 8.03 9.09 7.29
C PHE A 124 9.49 9.17 7.76
N ASP A 125 9.71 9.83 8.89
CA ASP A 125 11.03 10.32 9.30
C ASP A 125 11.71 9.51 10.41
N GLN A 126 11.16 8.34 10.77
CA GLN A 126 11.75 7.48 11.79
C GLN A 126 12.91 6.66 11.21
N ILE A 127 14.14 7.11 11.41
CA ILE A 127 15.32 6.49 10.77
C ILE A 127 16.21 5.68 11.73
N TYR A 128 15.62 4.97 12.69
CA TYR A 128 16.38 4.22 13.67
C TYR A 128 17.21 3.12 12.98
N GLU A 129 18.54 3.19 13.11
CA GLU A 129 19.48 2.25 12.49
C GLU A 129 19.65 0.96 13.31
N ILE A 130 19.48 1.06 14.63
CA ILE A 130 19.47 -0.06 15.60
C ILE A 130 18.03 -0.58 15.68
N PRO A 131 17.79 -1.89 15.91
CA PRO A 131 16.44 -2.45 15.97
C PRO A 131 15.44 -1.53 16.69
N PRO A 132 14.32 -1.15 16.01
CA PRO A 132 13.88 -1.64 14.69
C PRO A 132 14.52 -0.91 13.48
N HIS A 133 14.83 -1.65 12.41
CA HIS A 133 15.38 -1.11 11.15
C HIS A 133 14.31 -0.37 10.33
N THR A 134 14.13 0.93 10.59
CA THR A 134 13.08 1.73 9.96
C THR A 134 13.59 2.70 8.90
N ALA A 135 14.91 2.73 8.64
CA ALA A 135 15.49 3.60 7.62
C ALA A 135 15.29 3.11 6.16
N SER A 136 14.78 1.89 5.97
CA SER A 136 14.58 1.27 4.65
C SER A 136 13.14 1.45 4.17
N ALA A 137 12.96 1.70 2.87
CA ALA A 137 11.64 1.79 2.27
C ALA A 137 11.65 1.40 0.78
N TYR A 138 10.46 1.18 0.23
CA TYR A 138 10.23 1.00 -1.19
C TYR A 138 9.46 2.17 -1.78
N ILE A 139 9.81 2.54 -3.02
CA ILE A 139 8.93 3.20 -3.96
C ILE A 139 8.49 2.13 -4.96
N ASP A 140 7.23 1.74 -4.91
CA ASP A 140 6.69 0.82 -5.90
C ASP A 140 6.22 1.59 -7.13
N ARG A 141 6.91 1.39 -8.26
CA ARG A 141 6.54 2.00 -9.53
C ARG A 141 5.67 1.03 -10.31
N HIS A 142 4.36 1.27 -10.27
CA HIS A 142 3.38 0.48 -11.02
C HIS A 142 3.20 1.00 -12.45
N ILE A 143 3.24 0.09 -13.41
CA ILE A 143 3.11 0.40 -14.84
C ILE A 143 1.76 -0.09 -15.33
N PHE A 144 0.97 0.86 -15.85
CA PHE A 144 -0.33 0.61 -16.46
C PHE A 144 -0.26 0.83 -17.96
N TYR A 145 -0.79 -0.12 -18.72
CA TYR A 145 -0.83 -0.04 -20.18
C TYR A 145 -2.06 -0.76 -20.72
N ASN A 146 -2.80 -0.09 -21.61
CA ASN A 146 -3.96 -0.63 -22.31
C ASN A 146 -4.99 -1.28 -21.35
N GLY A 147 -5.35 -0.58 -20.28
CA GLY A 147 -6.34 -1.04 -19.31
C GLY A 147 -5.85 -2.21 -18.44
N ARG A 148 -4.53 -2.39 -18.27
CA ARG A 148 -3.95 -3.46 -17.45
C ARG A 148 -2.80 -2.96 -16.60
N HIS A 149 -2.67 -3.48 -15.38
CA HIS A 149 -1.43 -3.43 -14.61
C HIS A 149 -0.48 -4.49 -15.20
N ILE A 150 0.67 -4.06 -15.72
CA ILE A 150 1.58 -4.96 -16.46
C ILE A 150 2.92 -5.19 -15.76
N SER A 151 3.27 -4.33 -14.80
CA SER A 151 4.53 -4.46 -14.07
C SER A 151 4.51 -3.64 -12.79
N THR A 152 5.24 -4.11 -11.78
CA THR A 152 5.66 -3.31 -10.63
C THR A 152 7.17 -3.37 -10.56
N GLU A 153 7.80 -2.20 -10.53
CA GLU A 153 9.23 -2.10 -10.25
C GLU A 153 9.44 -1.68 -8.80
N LEU A 154 10.21 -2.49 -8.08
CA LEU A 154 10.57 -2.26 -6.69
C LEU A 154 11.80 -1.38 -6.62
N LEU A 155 11.62 -0.07 -6.41
CA LEU A 155 12.71 0.88 -6.21
C LEU A 155 13.02 0.96 -4.72
N THR A 156 14.24 0.57 -4.34
CA THR A 156 14.67 0.50 -2.95
C THR A 156 15.33 1.82 -2.54
N ILE A 157 14.85 2.42 -1.46
CA ILE A 157 15.39 3.66 -0.91
C ILE A 157 15.81 3.47 0.55
N LYS A 158 16.80 4.26 0.97
CA LYS A 158 17.23 4.37 2.36
C LYS A 158 17.23 5.82 2.77
N PHE A 159 16.73 6.11 3.95
CA PHE A 159 16.82 7.43 4.54
C PHE A 159 18.21 7.63 5.16
N GLU A 160 18.87 8.73 4.80
CA GLU A 160 20.15 9.14 5.38
C GLU A 160 19.96 10.09 6.56
N ASP A 161 18.87 10.85 6.52
CA ASP A 161 18.36 11.68 7.60
C ASP A 161 16.82 11.61 7.58
N PHE A 162 16.19 12.19 8.61
CA PHE A 162 14.74 12.25 8.82
C PHE A 162 13.92 12.48 7.54
N ALA A 163 14.33 13.40 6.65
CA ALA A 163 13.53 13.77 5.47
C ALA A 163 14.20 13.46 4.13
N ARG A 164 15.44 12.94 4.13
CA ARG A 164 16.20 12.68 2.92
C ARG A 164 16.35 11.20 2.66
N ALA A 165 15.54 10.71 1.73
CA ALA A 165 15.75 9.41 1.10
C ALA A 165 16.76 9.51 -0.06
N ARG A 166 17.54 8.45 -0.24
CA ARG A 166 18.33 8.20 -1.45
C ARG A 166 18.02 6.80 -2.00
N PRO A 167 18.28 6.55 -3.29
CA PRO A 167 18.40 5.19 -3.79
C PRO A 167 19.42 4.41 -2.95
N MET A 168 19.09 3.15 -2.66
CA MET A 168 20.03 2.23 -2.02
C MET A 168 21.25 1.99 -2.92
N THR A 169 22.41 1.76 -2.31
CA THR A 169 23.56 1.18 -3.01
C THR A 169 23.21 -0.23 -3.49
N ARG A 170 24.01 -0.80 -4.41
CA ARG A 170 23.75 -2.15 -4.94
C ARG A 170 23.64 -3.20 -3.84
N SER A 171 24.53 -3.17 -2.85
CA SER A 171 24.55 -4.14 -1.74
C SER A 171 23.37 -3.96 -0.80
N GLU A 172 23.01 -2.72 -0.44
CA GLU A 172 21.82 -2.43 0.37
C GLU A 172 20.53 -2.90 -0.33
N ARG A 173 20.44 -2.62 -1.64
CA ARG A 173 19.32 -3.06 -2.49
C ARG A 173 19.22 -4.59 -2.54
N GLU A 174 20.33 -5.26 -2.80
CA GLU A 174 20.38 -6.72 -2.89
C GLU A 174 19.95 -7.37 -1.57
N TRP A 175 20.45 -6.86 -0.44
CA TRP A 175 20.05 -7.33 0.88
C TRP A 175 18.56 -7.16 1.15
N LEU A 176 18.02 -5.96 0.89
CA LEU A 176 16.61 -5.69 1.15
C LEU A 176 15.70 -6.55 0.27
N LEU A 177 16.03 -6.66 -1.02
CA LEU A 177 15.27 -7.51 -1.96
C LEU A 177 15.33 -8.97 -1.51
N GLN A 178 16.52 -9.54 -1.27
CA GLN A 178 16.64 -10.93 -0.79
C GLN A 178 15.81 -11.17 0.48
N THR A 179 15.85 -10.22 1.42
CA THR A 179 15.10 -10.30 2.67
C THR A 179 13.59 -10.32 2.42
N THR A 180 13.07 -9.38 1.63
CA THR A 180 11.62 -9.30 1.38
C THR A 180 11.11 -10.38 0.42
N PHE A 181 11.88 -10.80 -0.58
CA PHE A 181 11.53 -11.94 -1.44
C PHE A 181 11.47 -13.24 -0.62
N SER A 182 12.46 -13.48 0.25
CA SER A 182 12.43 -14.61 1.19
C SER A 182 11.19 -14.56 2.10
N ALA A 183 10.88 -13.38 2.66
CA ALA A 183 9.68 -13.18 3.49
C ALA A 183 8.36 -13.34 2.70
N SER A 184 8.43 -13.22 1.37
CA SER A 184 7.32 -13.40 0.43
C SER A 184 7.21 -14.83 -0.12
N ASN A 185 8.11 -15.74 0.30
CA ASN A 185 8.23 -17.12 -0.20
C ASN A 185 8.57 -17.22 -1.71
N TRP A 186 9.46 -16.36 -2.19
CA TRP A 186 10.00 -16.35 -3.56
C TRP A 186 11.50 -16.56 -3.59
#